data_AF-J4UID2-F1
#
_entry.id   AF-J4UID2-F1
#
_cell.length_a   1.000
_cell.length_b   1.000
_cell.length_c   1.000
_cell.angle_alpha   90.00
_cell.angle_beta   90.00
_cell.angle_gamma   90.00
#
_symmetry.space_group_name_H-M   'P 1'
#
loop_
_entity.id
_entity.type
_entity.pdbx_description
1 polymer ?
#
loop_
_entity_poly.entity_id
_entity_poly.type
_entity_poly.pdbx_seq_one_letter_code
_entity_poly.pdbx_strand_id
1 'polypeptide(L)'
;MSGKLSNRHFDMMLKDFEKEQTALEKSIEQTKDTLRDFEEDSIRADKFIALVKKYTDFSELTTQMINEFVDKIVVHEGKWENCERTQEVEIYLNFIGKFEMPKKEPTKEELEELEKLRKKREKKREYNYRYMKKVKDRMEAEGI
;
A
#
# COMPACT_ATOMS: atom_id res chain seq x y z
N MET A 1 -0.90 25.47 68.43
CA MET A 1 -0.32 26.48 67.54
C MET A 1 -0.58 26.05 66.10
N SER A 2 -1.57 26.66 65.45
CA SER A 2 -1.90 26.36 64.05
C SER A 2 -0.77 26.89 63.17
N GLY A 3 0.04 25.96 62.65
CA GLY A 3 1.10 26.23 61.69
C GLY A 3 0.47 26.69 60.37
N LYS A 4 0.15 27.98 60.28
CA LYS A 4 -0.33 28.60 59.04
C LYS A 4 0.83 28.63 58.06
N LEU A 5 0.74 27.83 57.00
CA LEU A 5 1.61 27.96 55.83
C LEU A 5 1.64 29.44 55.42
N SER A 6 2.83 30.00 55.20
CA SER A 6 2.93 31.34 54.60
C SER A 6 2.19 31.34 53.26
N ASN A 7 1.33 32.33 53.00
CA ASN A 7 0.54 32.41 51.75
C ASN A 7 1.40 32.16 50.50
N ARG A 8 2.65 32.62 50.51
CA ARG A 8 3.61 32.37 49.42
C ARG A 8 3.90 30.88 49.16
N HIS A 9 3.99 30.07 50.22
CA HIS A 9 4.18 28.62 50.08
C HIS A 9 2.91 27.92 49.61
N PHE A 10 1.74 28.44 50.00
CA PHE A 10 0.45 27.92 49.54
C PHE A 10 0.25 28.18 48.04
N ASP A 11 0.49 29.40 47.57
CA ASP A 11 0.38 29.74 46.15
C ASP A 11 1.36 28.94 45.27
N MET A 12 2.57 28.69 45.78
CA MET A 12 3.56 27.88 45.09
C MET A 12 3.13 26.42 44.98
N MET A 13 2.67 25.82 46.09
CA MET A 13 2.15 24.46 46.09
C MET A 13 0.91 24.34 45.19
N LEU A 14 -0.03 25.28 45.26
CA LEU A 14 -1.24 25.29 44.43
C LEU A 14 -0.89 25.30 42.94
N LYS A 15 0.07 26.14 42.53
CA LYS A 15 0.52 26.22 41.14
C LYS A 15 1.16 24.93 40.66
N ASP A 16 1.91 24.23 41.51
CA ASP A 16 2.52 22.96 41.14
C ASP A 16 1.48 21.84 41.10
N PHE A 17 0.51 21.82 42.01
CA PHE A 17 -0.64 20.91 41.96
C PHE A 17 -1.50 21.13 40.70
N GLU A 18 -1.78 22.37 40.30
CA GLU A 18 -2.53 22.66 39.07
C GLU A 18 -1.77 22.17 37.82
N LYS A 19 -0.45 22.32 37.78
CA LYS A 19 0.38 21.75 36.70
C LYS A 19 0.33 20.23 36.68
N GLU A 20 0.46 19.60 37.85
CA GLU A 20 0.40 18.14 37.95
C GLU A 20 -0.96 17.61 37.53
N GLN A 21 -2.05 18.26 37.95
CA GLN A 21 -3.41 17.90 37.59
C GLN A 21 -3.63 18.02 36.07
N THR A 22 -3.24 19.15 35.47
CA THR A 22 -3.38 19.34 34.01
C THR A 22 -2.52 18.37 33.20
N ALA A 23 -1.30 18.06 33.67
CA ALA A 23 -0.46 17.04 33.04
C ALA A 23 -1.08 15.64 33.13
N LEU A 24 -1.69 15.31 34.27
CA LEU A 24 -2.34 14.02 34.49
C LEU A 24 -3.62 13.89 33.65
N GLU A 25 -4.44 14.93 33.59
CA GLU A 25 -5.65 14.97 32.74
C GLU A 25 -5.28 14.77 31.26
N LYS A 26 -4.22 15.44 30.78
CA LYS A 26 -3.71 15.23 29.43
C LYS A 26 -3.20 13.81 29.19
N SER A 27 -2.50 13.22 30.17
CA SER A 27 -2.04 11.84 30.09
C SER A 27 -3.19 10.84 30.03
N ILE A 28 -4.26 11.08 30.81
CA ILE A 28 -5.48 10.27 30.78
C ILE A 28 -6.16 10.36 29.42
N GLU A 29 -6.27 11.56 28.84
CA GLU A 29 -6.86 11.77 27.52
C GLU A 29 -6.06 11.01 26.45
N GLN A 30 -4.74 11.19 26.43
CA GLN A 30 -3.85 10.47 25.51
C GLN A 30 -3.95 8.94 25.67
N THR A 31 -3.96 8.44 26.90
CA THR A 31 -4.08 7.00 27.17
C THR A 31 -5.43 6.47 26.70
N LYS A 32 -6.53 7.21 26.92
CA LYS A 32 -7.86 6.84 26.43
C LYS A 32 -7.92 6.81 24.91
N ASP A 33 -7.31 7.78 24.23
CA ASP A 33 -7.26 7.80 22.78
C ASP A 33 -6.50 6.59 22.24
N THR A 34 -5.32 6.28 22.79
CA THR A 34 -4.58 5.08 22.38
C THR A 34 -5.37 3.79 22.63
N LEU A 35 -6.10 3.68 23.74
CA LEU A 35 -6.96 2.53 24.02
C LEU A 35 -8.10 2.39 23.01
N ARG A 36 -8.73 3.51 22.62
CA ARG A 36 -9.76 3.50 21.57
C ARG A 36 -9.16 3.03 20.24
N ASP A 37 -7.98 3.52 19.87
CA ASP A 37 -7.30 3.10 18.64
C ASP A 37 -7.04 1.59 18.65
N PHE A 38 -6.55 1.03 19.76
CA PHE A 38 -6.32 -0.42 19.91
C PHE A 38 -7.62 -1.24 19.87
N GLU A 39 -8.67 -0.78 20.55
CA GLU A 39 -9.98 -1.44 20.53
C GLU A 39 -10.56 -1.43 19.11
N GLU A 40 -10.50 -0.29 18.43
CA GLU A 40 -10.90 -0.17 17.03
C GLU A 40 -10.09 -1.10 16.13
N ASP A 41 -8.78 -1.19 16.29
CA ASP A 41 -7.93 -2.08 15.49
C ASP A 41 -8.26 -3.56 15.71
N SER A 42 -8.54 -3.97 16.96
CA SER A 42 -8.98 -5.34 17.26
C SER A 42 -10.33 -5.65 16.61
N ILE A 43 -11.29 -4.71 16.68
CA ILE A 43 -12.61 -4.84 16.06
C ILE A 43 -12.49 -4.87 14.53
N ARG A 44 -11.56 -4.10 13.95
CA ARG A 44 -11.27 -4.11 12.51
C ARG A 44 -10.74 -5.48 12.08
N ALA A 45 -9.80 -6.06 12.81
CA ALA A 45 -9.25 -7.39 12.50
C ALA A 45 -10.31 -8.50 12.55
N ASP A 46 -11.18 -8.49 13.57
CA ASP A 46 -12.27 -9.48 13.67
C ASP A 46 -13.28 -9.36 12.53
N LYS A 47 -13.63 -8.12 12.14
CA LYS A 47 -14.48 -7.84 10.97
C LYS A 47 -13.85 -8.34 9.67
N PHE A 48 -12.54 -8.14 9.51
CA PHE A 48 -11.81 -8.65 8.36
C PHE A 48 -11.87 -10.18 8.28
N ILE A 49 -11.60 -10.88 9.38
CA ILE A 49 -11.66 -12.35 9.41
C ILE A 49 -13.08 -12.85 9.10
N ALA A 50 -14.11 -12.17 9.61
CA ALA A 50 -15.50 -12.52 9.32
C ALA A 50 -15.83 -12.33 7.82
N LEU A 51 -15.36 -11.24 7.20
CA LEU A 51 -15.51 -10.99 5.77
C LEU A 51 -14.75 -12.02 4.93
N VAL A 52 -13.49 -12.31 5.26
CA VAL A 52 -12.69 -13.35 4.60
C VAL A 52 -13.44 -14.68 4.65
N LYS A 53 -13.90 -15.11 5.83
CA LYS A 53 -14.61 -16.38 6.01
C LYS A 53 -15.90 -16.46 5.20
N LYS A 54 -16.67 -15.37 5.14
CA LYS A 54 -17.90 -15.28 4.34
C LYS A 54 -17.63 -15.44 2.85
N TYR A 55 -16.46 -15.01 2.41
CA TYR A 55 -16.07 -14.91 1.01
C TYR A 55 -14.79 -15.71 0.71
N THR A 56 -14.47 -16.81 1.40
CA THR A 56 -13.30 -17.64 1.03
C THR A 56 -13.64 -18.74 0.02
N ASP A 57 -14.91 -19.14 -0.06
CA ASP A 57 -15.42 -20.18 -0.98
C ASP A 57 -16.33 -19.58 -2.07
N PHE A 58 -15.88 -18.54 -2.78
CA PHE A 58 -16.60 -18.06 -3.96
C PHE A 58 -15.96 -18.60 -5.24
N SER A 59 -16.80 -19.11 -6.14
CA SER A 59 -16.39 -19.46 -7.51
C SER A 59 -16.29 -18.23 -8.41
N GLU A 60 -16.99 -17.15 -8.08
CA GLU A 60 -17.05 -15.92 -8.87
C GLU A 60 -16.89 -14.68 -8.00
N LEU A 61 -15.97 -13.79 -8.40
CA LEU A 61 -15.72 -12.52 -7.72
C LEU A 61 -16.78 -11.51 -8.16
N THR A 62 -17.71 -11.16 -7.26
CA THR A 62 -18.74 -10.15 -7.56
C THR A 62 -18.27 -8.74 -7.24
N THR A 63 -18.76 -7.74 -7.98
CA THR A 63 -18.42 -6.31 -7.76
C THR A 63 -18.77 -5.85 -6.34
N GLN A 64 -19.87 -6.34 -5.78
CA GLN A 64 -20.28 -6.03 -4.41
C GLN A 64 -19.23 -6.51 -3.40
N MET A 65 -18.69 -7.72 -3.57
CA MET A 65 -17.63 -8.24 -2.72
C MET A 65 -16.37 -7.39 -2.80
N ILE A 66 -15.95 -7.00 -4.01
CA ILE A 66 -14.77 -6.14 -4.18
C ILE A 66 -14.95 -4.80 -3.45
N ASN A 67 -16.12 -4.18 -3.59
CA ASN A 67 -16.40 -2.89 -2.93
C ASN A 67 -16.44 -3.02 -1.40
N GLU A 68 -16.87 -4.17 -0.87
CA GLU A 68 -16.83 -4.44 0.58
C GLU A 68 -15.41 -4.74 1.08
N PHE A 69 -14.53 -5.23 0.22
CA PHE A 69 -13.22 -5.75 0.61
C PHE A 69 -12.07 -4.78 0.35
N VAL A 70 -12.18 -3.95 -0.68
CA VAL A 70 -11.14 -3.04 -1.15
C VAL A 70 -11.52 -1.60 -0.76
N ASP A 71 -10.62 -0.93 -0.04
CA ASP A 71 -10.74 0.51 0.28
C ASP A 71 -10.43 1.34 -0.98
N LYS A 72 -9.24 1.11 -1.55
CA LYS A 72 -8.77 1.80 -2.75
C LYS A 72 -7.75 0.98 -3.53
N ILE A 73 -7.68 1.29 -4.82
CA ILE A 73 -6.67 0.75 -5.73
C ILE A 73 -5.86 1.93 -6.26
N VAL A 74 -4.57 1.95 -5.95
CA VAL A 74 -3.65 2.96 -6.47
C VAL A 74 -2.93 2.37 -7.66
N VAL A 75 -3.15 2.98 -8.82
CA VAL A 75 -2.56 2.56 -10.08
C VAL A 75 -1.48 3.56 -10.45
N HIS A 76 -0.24 3.11 -10.45
CA HIS A 76 0.91 3.95 -10.80
C HIS A 76 1.07 4.06 -12.32
N GLU A 77 1.91 4.99 -12.74
CA GLU A 77 2.24 5.17 -14.15
C GLU A 77 2.87 3.91 -14.75
N GLY A 78 2.48 3.57 -15.98
CA GLY A 78 3.06 2.44 -16.69
C GLY A 78 4.48 2.75 -17.15
N LYS A 79 5.43 1.89 -16.78
CA LYS A 79 6.82 1.98 -17.23
C LYS A 79 7.05 1.03 -18.40
N TRP A 80 7.80 1.49 -19.39
CA TRP A 80 8.23 0.67 -20.52
C TRP A 80 9.64 0.17 -20.24
N GLU A 81 9.81 -1.13 -20.05
CA GLU A 81 11.11 -1.77 -19.97
C GLU A 81 11.17 -2.89 -21.02
N ASN A 82 12.23 -2.91 -21.85
CA ASN A 82 12.46 -3.98 -22.82
C ASN A 82 11.27 -4.30 -23.76
N CYS A 83 10.41 -3.32 -24.04
CA CYS A 83 9.13 -3.45 -24.78
C CYS A 83 8.03 -4.26 -24.09
N GLU A 84 8.13 -4.41 -22.78
CA GLU A 84 7.02 -4.78 -21.93
C GLU A 84 6.59 -3.54 -21.14
N ARG A 85 5.29 -3.30 -21.10
CA ARG A 85 4.70 -2.26 -20.26
C ARG A 85 4.37 -2.91 -18.93
N THR A 86 5.08 -2.53 -17.88
CA THR A 86 4.77 -2.93 -16.49
C THR A 86 4.03 -1.81 -15.81
N GLN A 87 3.00 -2.15 -15.03
CA GLN A 87 2.22 -1.19 -14.27
C GLN A 87 2.12 -1.68 -12.84
N GLU A 88 2.58 -0.86 -11.91
CA GLU A 88 2.51 -1.15 -10.49
C GLU A 88 1.12 -0.81 -9.98
N VAL A 89 0.49 -1.76 -9.29
CA VAL A 89 -0.85 -1.64 -8.72
C VAL A 89 -0.75 -1.96 -7.23
N GLU A 90 -1.14 -1.01 -6.39
CA GLU A 90 -1.23 -1.20 -4.95
C GLU A 90 -2.70 -1.34 -4.56
N ILE A 91 -3.01 -2.41 -3.82
CA ILE A 91 -4.37 -2.69 -3.36
C ILE A 91 -4.41 -2.46 -1.84
N TYR A 92 -5.29 -1.56 -1.43
CA TYR A 92 -5.59 -1.32 -0.02
C TYR A 92 -6.88 -2.06 0.33
N LEU A 93 -6.76 -3.02 1.25
CA LEU A 93 -7.90 -3.77 1.74
C LEU A 93 -8.49 -3.07 2.95
N ASN A 94 -9.82 -3.12 3.05
CA ASN A 94 -10.52 -2.66 4.23
C ASN A 94 -9.97 -3.39 5.47
N PHE A 95 -9.83 -2.68 6.58
CA PHE A 95 -9.39 -3.19 7.90
C PHE A 95 -7.91 -3.57 8.08
N ILE A 96 -7.14 -3.84 7.02
CA ILE A 96 -5.71 -4.21 7.11
C ILE A 96 -4.76 -3.31 6.31
N GLY A 97 -5.29 -2.41 5.47
CA GLY A 97 -4.48 -1.44 4.73
C GLY A 97 -3.78 -2.06 3.52
N LYS A 98 -2.52 -1.66 3.26
CA LYS A 98 -1.78 -2.09 2.07
C LYS A 98 -1.54 -3.60 2.10
N PHE A 99 -2.06 -4.30 1.11
CA PHE A 99 -1.85 -5.74 0.97
C PHE A 99 -0.65 -6.02 0.08
N GLU A 100 0.27 -6.85 0.56
CA GLU A 100 1.40 -7.35 -0.23
C GLU A 100 1.13 -8.79 -0.64
N MET A 101 0.98 -9.02 -1.94
CA MET A 101 0.88 -10.38 -2.45
C MET A 101 2.21 -11.11 -2.24
N PRO A 102 2.19 -12.36 -1.76
CA PRO A 102 3.39 -13.17 -1.73
C PRO A 102 3.93 -13.29 -3.16
N LYS A 103 5.19 -12.90 -3.36
CA LYS A 103 5.86 -13.02 -4.65
C LYS A 103 5.97 -14.51 -4.96
N LYS A 104 5.10 -15.01 -5.83
CA LYS A 104 5.19 -16.38 -6.34
C LYS A 104 6.45 -16.43 -7.20
N GLU A 105 7.48 -17.13 -6.71
CA GLU A 105 8.68 -17.33 -7.51
C GLU A 105 8.27 -18.12 -8.76
N PRO A 106 8.56 -17.60 -9.97
CA PRO A 106 8.19 -18.28 -11.19
C PRO A 106 8.89 -19.63 -11.24
N THR A 107 8.15 -20.67 -11.65
CA THR A 107 8.74 -21.99 -11.80
C THR A 107 9.78 -21.99 -12.91
N LYS A 108 10.76 -22.91 -12.83
CA LYS A 108 11.88 -22.97 -13.79
C LYS A 108 11.39 -23.05 -15.25
N GLU A 109 10.28 -23.74 -15.47
CA GLU A 109 9.66 -23.90 -16.79
C GLU A 109 9.09 -22.57 -17.33
N GLU A 110 8.38 -21.81 -16.50
CA GLU A 110 7.81 -20.50 -16.86
C GLU A 110 8.91 -19.47 -17.18
N LEU A 111 10.04 -19.51 -16.46
CA LEU A 111 11.20 -18.66 -16.71
C LEU A 111 11.82 -18.93 -18.09
N GLU A 112 11.97 -20.20 -18.46
CA GLU A 112 12.51 -20.58 -19.77
C GLU A 112 11.59 -20.16 -20.92
N GLU A 113 10.28 -20.27 -20.75
CA GLU A 113 9.30 -19.82 -21.75
C GLU A 113 9.35 -18.30 -21.95
N LEU A 114 9.42 -17.54 -20.85
CA LEU A 114 9.61 -16.09 -20.89
C LEU A 114 10.91 -15.71 -21.60
N GLU A 115 12.02 -16.42 -21.33
CA GLU A 115 13.29 -16.15 -22.00
C GLU A 115 13.24 -16.48 -23.50
N LYS A 116 12.59 -17.60 -23.88
CA LYS A 116 12.36 -17.96 -25.28
C LYS A 116 11.52 -16.90 -26.00
N LEU A 117 10.48 -16.38 -25.35
CA LEU A 117 9.65 -15.30 -25.87
C LEU A 117 10.44 -14.00 -26.03
N ARG A 118 11.24 -13.61 -25.03
CA ARG A 118 12.13 -12.44 -25.10
C ARG A 118 13.10 -12.53 -26.27
N LYS A 119 13.81 -13.66 -26.41
CA LYS A 119 14.73 -13.91 -27.54
C LYS A 119 14.02 -13.85 -28.90
N LYS A 120 12.80 -14.40 -29.01
CA LYS A 120 11.99 -14.32 -30.24
C LYS A 120 11.62 -12.87 -30.59
N ARG A 121 11.21 -12.09 -29.58
CA ARG A 121 10.84 -10.67 -29.77
C ARG A 121 12.04 -9.81 -30.16
N GLU A 122 13.20 -10.03 -29.54
CA GLU A 122 14.45 -9.33 -29.88
C GLU A 122 14.90 -9.62 -31.31
N LYS A 123 14.94 -10.90 -31.71
CA LYS A 123 15.26 -11.30 -33.10
C LYS A 123 14.32 -10.66 -34.12
N LYS A 124 13.00 -10.66 -33.83
CA LYS A 124 12.02 -10.01 -34.70
C LYS A 124 12.25 -8.50 -34.79
N ARG A 125 12.63 -7.85 -33.68
CA ARG A 125 12.93 -6.41 -33.66
C ARG A 125 14.16 -6.08 -34.49
N GLU A 126 15.23 -6.86 -34.34
CA GLU A 126 16.46 -6.65 -35.10
C GLU A 126 16.24 -6.91 -36.60
N TYR A 127 15.48 -7.94 -36.95
CA TYR A 127 15.03 -8.17 -38.32
C TYR A 127 14.25 -6.98 -38.87
N ASN A 128 13.22 -6.52 -38.15
CA ASN A 128 12.39 -5.38 -38.57
C ASN A 128 13.22 -4.09 -38.71
N TYR A 129 14.15 -3.82 -37.79
CA TYR A 129 15.06 -2.67 -37.87
C TYR A 129 15.91 -2.72 -39.15
N ARG A 130 16.53 -3.87 -39.43
CA ARG A 130 17.34 -4.06 -40.65
C ARG A 130 16.49 -3.92 -41.92
N TYR A 131 15.27 -4.45 -41.92
CA TYR A 131 14.33 -4.33 -43.03
C TYR A 131 13.94 -2.87 -43.28
N MET A 132 13.52 -2.15 -42.24
CA MET A 132 13.12 -0.74 -42.33
C MET A 132 14.27 0.16 -42.76
N LYS A 133 15.50 -0.12 -42.31
CA LYS A 133 16.69 0.59 -42.79
C LYS A 133 16.88 0.43 -44.30
N LYS A 134 16.82 -0.80 -44.82
CA LYS A 134 16.89 -1.06 -46.27
C LYS A 134 15.75 -0.43 -47.06
N VAL A 135 14.56 -0.33 -46.48
CA VAL A 135 13.42 0.35 -47.13
C VAL A 135 13.67 1.86 -47.20
N LYS A 136 14.15 2.46 -46.11
CA LYS A 136 14.51 3.88 -46.07
C LYS A 136 15.63 4.20 -47.06
N ASP A 137 16.70 3.41 -47.07
CA ASP A 137 17.83 3.58 -48.00
C ASP A 137 17.38 3.46 -49.47
N ARG A 138 16.40 2.58 -49.77
CA ARG A 138 15.80 2.47 -51.11
C ARG A 138 14.93 3.67 -51.48
N MET A 139 14.08 4.15 -50.57
CA MET A 139 13.28 5.36 -50.79
C MET A 139 14.16 6.59 -51.03
N GLU A 140 15.24 6.74 -50.26
CA GLU A 140 16.21 7.83 -50.42
C GLU A 140 16.98 7.73 -51.75
N ALA A 141 17.32 6.51 -52.21
CA ALA A 141 17.98 6.29 -53.50
C ALA A 141 17.03 6.47 -54.71
N GLU A 142 15.73 6.19 -54.54
CA GLU A 142 14.69 6.36 -55.56
C GLU A 142 14.13 7.79 -55.62
N GLY A 143 14.56 8.70 -54.72
CA GLY A 143 14.34 10.13 -54.83
C GLY A 143 12.88 10.59 -54.67
N ILE A 144 12.13 9.96 -53.75
CA ILE A 144 10.82 10.45 -53.27
C ILE A 144 10.99 11.00 -51.86
#